data_AF-A0A4R2K679-F1
#
_entry.id   AF-A0A4R2K679-F1
#
_cell.length_a   1.000
_cell.length_b   1.000
_cell.length_c   1.000
_cell.angle_alpha   90.00
_cell.angle_beta   90.00
_cell.angle_gamma   90.00
#
_symmetry.space_group_name_H-M   'P 1'
#
loop_
_entity.id
_entity.type
_entity.pdbx_description
1 polymer ?
#
loop_
_entity_poly.entity_id
_entity_poly.type
_entity_poly.pdbx_seq_one_letter_code
_entity_poly.pdbx_strand_id
1 'polypeptide(L)'
;MMQRMSGPVIRGRVWGPADRSGGVLDDVFVDARRVVPGLRVERLQATHPGDDDNVYFLSVGSGTDCIQVDSGQCGQAPFIVEGVTRTDTSDPAEVLAAICREFGLHKDL
;
A
#
# COMPACT_ATOMS: atom_id res chain seq x y z
N MET A 1 11.37 17.76 6.20
CA MET A 1 11.60 18.26 4.83
C MET A 1 10.83 17.35 3.90
N MET A 2 9.70 17.81 3.34
CA MET A 2 8.90 17.03 2.39
C MET A 2 9.72 16.86 1.09
N GLN A 3 10.20 15.65 0.81
CA GLN A 3 10.49 15.32 -0.58
C GLN A 3 9.15 15.03 -1.26
N ARG A 4 8.68 16.00 -2.05
CA ARG A 4 7.71 15.71 -3.11
C ARG A 4 8.34 14.62 -3.97
N MET A 5 7.69 13.47 -4.09
CA MET A 5 8.00 12.47 -5.11
C MET A 5 7.85 13.12 -6.48
N SER A 6 8.93 13.76 -6.96
CA SER A 6 8.96 14.58 -8.18
C SER A 6 9.63 13.80 -9.30
N GLY A 7 9.11 12.60 -9.55
CA GLY A 7 9.38 11.78 -10.72
C GLY A 7 8.10 11.03 -11.08
N PRO A 8 7.91 10.58 -12.34
CA PRO A 8 6.78 9.73 -12.67
C PRO A 8 6.89 8.47 -11.82
N VAL A 9 6.01 8.32 -10.82
CA VAL A 9 5.78 7.03 -10.18
C VAL A 9 5.25 6.14 -11.29
N ILE A 10 6.06 5.23 -11.80
CA ILE A 10 5.60 4.21 -12.73
C ILE A 10 4.71 3.29 -11.92
N ARG A 11 3.43 3.64 -11.86
CA ARG A 11 2.39 2.77 -11.32
C ARG A 11 2.44 1.47 -12.13
N GLY A 12 2.66 0.37 -11.43
CA GLY A 12 2.83 -0.92 -12.06
C GLY A 12 1.50 -1.62 -12.25
N ARG A 13 1.54 -2.94 -12.22
CA ARG A 13 0.37 -3.77 -12.48
C ARG A 13 -0.64 -3.68 -11.33
N VAL A 14 -1.93 -3.59 -11.68
CA VAL A 14 -3.03 -3.72 -10.72
C VAL A 14 -2.91 -5.08 -10.02
N TRP A 15 -2.73 -5.05 -8.71
CA TRP A 15 -2.61 -6.23 -7.86
C TRP A 15 -3.96 -6.94 -7.74
N GLY A 16 -3.98 -8.24 -7.96
CA GLY A 16 -5.13 -9.12 -7.76
C GLY A 16 -4.76 -10.43 -7.07
N PRO A 17 -5.73 -11.37 -6.93
CA PRO A 17 -5.49 -12.65 -6.25
C PRO A 17 -4.34 -13.49 -6.81
N ALA A 18 -3.99 -13.32 -8.09
CA ALA A 18 -2.85 -14.00 -8.71
C ALA A 18 -1.48 -13.38 -8.36
N ASP A 19 -1.48 -12.22 -7.69
CA ASP A 19 -0.30 -11.36 -7.50
C ASP A 19 0.12 -11.28 -6.04
N ARG A 20 -0.45 -12.17 -5.24
CA ARG A 20 -0.17 -12.30 -3.82
C ARG A 20 1.32 -12.51 -3.59
N SER A 21 1.89 -11.76 -2.66
CA SER A 21 3.29 -11.93 -2.26
C SER A 21 3.50 -13.17 -1.39
N GLY A 22 2.40 -13.73 -0.83
CA GLY A 22 2.42 -14.84 0.11
C GLY A 22 2.52 -14.41 1.57
N GLY A 23 2.42 -13.10 1.83
CA GLY A 23 2.55 -12.51 3.17
C GLY A 23 1.24 -11.96 3.72
N VAL A 24 1.29 -11.54 4.99
CA VAL A 24 0.12 -11.01 5.71
C VAL A 24 -0.42 -9.71 5.10
N LEU A 25 0.42 -8.98 4.36
CA LEU A 25 0.01 -7.76 3.66
C LEU A 25 -1.06 -8.03 2.59
N ASP A 26 -1.06 -9.22 1.98
CA ASP A 26 -2.10 -9.58 1.00
C ASP A 26 -3.49 -9.59 1.63
N ASP A 27 -3.61 -10.09 2.86
CA ASP A 27 -4.89 -10.13 3.58
C ASP A 27 -5.30 -8.72 4.00
N VAL A 28 -4.34 -7.87 4.38
CA VAL A 28 -4.59 -6.44 4.64
C VAL A 28 -5.19 -5.75 3.41
N PHE A 29 -4.70 -6.04 2.20
CA PHE A 29 -5.28 -5.46 0.97
C PHE A 29 -6.67 -6.00 0.65
N VAL A 30 -6.94 -7.27 0.94
CA VAL A 30 -8.30 -7.83 0.83
C VAL A 30 -9.25 -7.09 1.77
N ASP A 31 -8.85 -6.89 3.03
CA ASP A 31 -9.66 -6.19 4.02
C ASP A 31 -9.81 -4.69 3.71
N ALA A 32 -8.75 -4.04 3.26
CA ALA A 32 -8.77 -2.64 2.81
C ALA A 32 -9.79 -2.42 1.68
N ARG A 33 -9.87 -3.35 0.71
CA ARG A 33 -10.87 -3.30 -0.38
C ARG A 33 -12.31 -3.47 0.10
N ARG A 34 -12.53 -4.16 1.22
CA ARG A 34 -13.87 -4.31 1.81
C ARG A 34 -14.34 -3.01 2.47
N VAL A 35 -13.41 -2.22 3.02
CA VAL A 35 -13.73 -0.99 3.77
C VAL A 35 -13.60 0.28 2.94
N VAL A 36 -12.77 0.29 1.89
CA VAL A 36 -12.60 1.40 0.94
C VAL A 36 -13.19 1.00 -0.43
N PRO A 37 -14.45 1.34 -0.74
CA PRO A 37 -15.06 1.04 -2.03
C PRO A 37 -14.26 1.67 -3.19
N GLY A 38 -13.95 0.87 -4.20
CA GLY A 38 -13.20 1.33 -5.36
C GLY A 38 -11.68 1.43 -5.17
N LEU A 39 -11.14 0.90 -4.06
CA LEU A 39 -9.70 0.85 -3.81
C LEU A 39 -8.97 0.06 -4.89
N ARG A 40 -8.08 0.74 -5.59
CA ARG A 40 -7.08 0.16 -6.48
C ARG A 40 -5.78 -0.01 -5.71
N VAL A 41 -5.15 -1.17 -5.91
CA VAL A 41 -3.84 -1.50 -5.37
C VAL A 41 -2.97 -1.83 -6.58
N GLU A 42 -1.85 -1.15 -6.71
CA GLU A 42 -0.90 -1.32 -7.82
C GLU A 42 0.45 -1.64 -7.23
N ARG A 43 1.07 -2.75 -7.64
CA ARG A 43 2.42 -3.09 -7.18
C ARG A 43 3.44 -2.36 -8.04
N LEU A 44 4.48 -1.80 -7.41
CA LEU A 44 5.63 -1.27 -8.14
C LEU A 44 6.19 -2.36 -9.06
N GLN A 45 6.48 -1.99 -10.31
CA GLN A 45 7.17 -2.87 -11.22
C GLN A 45 8.67 -2.60 -11.10
N ALA A 46 9.43 -3.56 -10.54
CA ALA A 46 10.89 -3.50 -10.51
C ALA A 46 11.46 -3.15 -11.88
N THR A 47 12.52 -2.37 -11.87
CA THR A 47 13.39 -2.22 -13.02
C THR A 47 14.49 -3.30 -13.05
N HIS A 48 14.78 -3.97 -11.93
CA HIS A 48 15.83 -4.99 -11.83
C HIS A 48 15.32 -6.34 -11.30
N PRO A 49 15.66 -7.46 -11.96
CA PRO A 49 15.33 -8.79 -11.44
C PRO A 49 15.99 -9.05 -10.09
N GLY A 50 15.19 -9.35 -9.06
CA GLY A 50 15.67 -9.72 -7.73
C GLY A 50 15.50 -8.65 -6.66
N ASP A 51 15.09 -7.43 -7.02
CA ASP A 51 14.58 -6.48 -6.05
C ASP A 51 13.26 -7.02 -5.46
N ASP A 52 13.12 -6.93 -4.14
CA ASP A 52 11.85 -7.25 -3.50
C ASP A 52 10.96 -6.02 -3.51
N ASP A 53 10.24 -5.80 -4.61
CA ASP A 53 9.38 -4.63 -4.77
C ASP A 53 8.02 -4.87 -4.11
N ASN A 54 8.00 -5.21 -2.82
CA ASN A 54 6.77 -5.19 -2.04
C ASN A 54 6.36 -3.75 -1.66
N VAL A 55 6.48 -2.85 -2.64
CA VAL A 55 6.02 -1.48 -2.62
C VAL A 55 4.74 -1.42 -3.44
N TYR A 56 3.69 -0.89 -2.82
CA TYR A 56 2.35 -0.83 -3.38
C TYR A 56 1.82 0.60 -3.33
N PHE A 57 1.08 0.99 -4.35
CA PHE A 57 0.39 2.27 -4.44
C PHE A 57 -1.12 2.03 -4.37
N LEU A 58 -1.76 2.71 -3.41
CA LEU A 58 -3.18 2.61 -3.14
C LEU A 58 -3.87 3.90 -3.55
N SER A 59 -4.94 3.80 -4.33
CA SER A 59 -5.70 4.96 -4.80
C SER A 59 -7.19 4.65 -4.98
N VAL A 60 -8.02 5.70 -4.98
CA VAL A 60 -9.44 5.64 -5.33
C VAL A 60 -9.69 6.55 -6.54
N GLY A 61 -10.46 6.06 -7.52
CA GLY A 61 -10.81 6.82 -8.72
C GLY A 61 -9.62 7.10 -9.64
N SER A 62 -9.58 8.30 -10.24
CA SER A 62 -8.47 8.78 -11.08
C SER A 62 -7.39 9.55 -10.30
N GLY A 63 -7.42 9.46 -8.96
CA GLY A 63 -6.61 10.28 -8.08
C GLY A 63 -5.11 10.09 -8.28
N THR A 64 -4.40 11.22 -8.39
CA THR A 64 -2.93 11.31 -8.31
C THR A 64 -2.41 11.08 -6.90
N ASP A 65 -3.28 11.24 -5.88
CA ASP A 65 -2.94 10.99 -4.48
C ASP A 65 -2.94 9.48 -4.22
N CYS A 66 -1.73 8.96 -3.96
CA CYS A 66 -1.51 7.55 -3.70
C CYS A 66 -0.84 7.40 -2.33
N ILE A 67 -1.43 6.55 -1.49
CA ILE A 67 -0.72 6.04 -0.32
C ILE A 67 0.28 5.02 -0.83
N GLN A 68 1.53 5.09 -0.39
CA GLN A 68 2.51 4.03 -0.59
C GLN A 68 2.47 3.08 0.61
N VAL A 69 2.51 1.78 0.35
CA VAL A 69 2.71 0.75 1.36
C VAL A 69 3.93 -0.07 0.97
N ASP A 70 4.97 -0.01 1.78
CA ASP A 70 6.19 -0.82 1.64
C ASP A 70 6.21 -1.89 2.72
N SER A 71 6.83 -3.03 2.41
CA SER A 71 6.94 -4.16 3.31
C SER A 71 8.23 -4.93 3.10
N GLY A 72 8.61 -5.69 4.12
CA GLY A 72 9.73 -6.62 4.05
C GLY A 72 9.43 -7.84 3.18
N GLN A 73 10.26 -8.86 3.37
CA GLN A 73 10.30 -10.02 2.49
C GLN A 73 8.94 -10.70 2.30
N CYS A 74 8.54 -10.88 1.04
CA CYS A 74 7.28 -11.54 0.66
C CYS A 74 6.02 -10.89 1.27
N GLY A 75 6.00 -9.57 1.52
CA GLY A 75 4.87 -8.87 2.12
C GLY A 75 4.70 -9.10 3.62
N GLN A 76 5.80 -9.40 4.30
CA GLN A 76 5.87 -9.52 5.76
C GLN A 76 6.34 -8.20 6.38
N ALA A 77 6.20 -8.10 7.70
CA ALA A 77 6.78 -7.00 8.46
C ALA A 77 8.31 -6.91 8.24
N PRO A 78 8.91 -5.71 8.38
CA PRO A 78 8.30 -4.44 8.77
C PRO A 78 7.46 -3.82 7.65
N PHE A 79 6.51 -2.95 8.03
CA PHE A 79 5.64 -2.21 7.13
C PHE A 79 5.88 -0.71 7.27
N ILE A 80 5.76 -0.01 6.15
CA ILE A 80 5.78 1.45 6.09
C ILE A 80 4.56 1.88 5.27
N VAL A 81 3.68 2.68 5.87
CA VAL A 81 2.55 3.33 5.18
C VAL A 81 2.84 4.82 5.07
N GLU A 82 2.89 5.34 3.85
CA GLU A 82 3.18 6.74 3.56
C GLU A 82 2.08 7.38 2.71
N GLY A 83 1.33 8.29 3.32
CA GLY A 83 0.39 9.18 2.65
C GLY A 83 0.63 10.63 3.09
N VAL A 84 -0.40 11.27 3.65
CA VAL A 84 -0.26 12.53 4.39
C VAL A 84 0.58 12.32 5.65
N THR A 85 0.40 11.17 6.31
CA THR A 85 1.20 10.74 7.47
C THR A 85 2.06 9.53 7.13
N ARG A 86 3.16 9.36 7.88
CA ARG A 86 3.97 8.14 7.85
C ARG A 86 3.65 7.28 9.07
N THR A 87 3.48 5.98 8.86
CA THR A 87 3.32 4.97 9.93
C THR A 87 4.31 3.83 9.67
N ASP A 88 5.24 3.63 10.60
CA ASP A 88 6.18 2.51 10.60
C ASP A 88 5.71 1.50 11.64
N THR A 89 5.47 0.26 11.25
CA THR A 89 4.88 -0.76 12.15
C THR A 89 5.28 -2.17 11.75
N SER A 90 5.13 -3.12 12.68
CA SER A 90 5.16 -4.56 12.39
C SER A 90 3.79 -5.22 12.52
N ASP A 91 2.76 -4.45 12.89
CA ASP A 91 1.40 -4.96 13.07
C ASP A 91 0.55 -4.73 11.81
N PRO A 92 0.07 -5.79 11.13
CA PRO A 92 -0.81 -5.65 9.97
C PRO A 92 -2.14 -4.93 10.28
N ALA A 93 -2.64 -4.97 11.52
CA ALA A 93 -3.83 -4.23 11.90
C ALA A 93 -3.59 -2.72 11.89
N GLU A 94 -2.41 -2.27 12.30
CA GLU A 94 -2.03 -0.85 12.23
C GLU A 94 -1.84 -0.38 10.77
N VAL A 95 -1.40 -1.27 9.87
CA VAL A 95 -1.36 -0.99 8.42
C VAL A 95 -2.76 -0.72 7.90
N LEU A 96 -3.73 -1.59 8.20
CA LEU A 96 -5.12 -1.40 7.79
C LEU A 96 -5.71 -0.10 8.37
N ALA A 97 -5.44 0.19 9.65
CA ALA A 97 -5.90 1.41 10.30
C ALA A 97 -5.30 2.67 9.65
N ALA A 98 -4.02 2.64 9.29
CA ALA A 98 -3.35 3.73 8.58
C ALA A 98 -3.96 3.95 7.19
N ILE A 99 -4.22 2.88 6.42
CA ILE A 99 -4.89 2.97 5.12
C ILE A 99 -6.28 3.59 5.26
N CYS A 100 -7.07 3.13 6.23
CA CYS A 100 -8.40 3.68 6.50
C CYS A 100 -8.33 5.19 6.83
N ARG A 101 -7.40 5.58 7.70
CA ARG A 101 -7.19 6.98 8.09
C ARG A 101 -6.85 7.87 6.90
N GLU A 102 -5.95 7.44 6.03
CA GLU A 102 -5.53 8.19 4.84
C GLU A 102 -6.69 8.36 3.83
N PHE A 103 -7.64 7.41 3.79
CA PHE A 103 -8.87 7.54 3.01
C PHE A 103 -10.04 8.20 3.77
N GLY A 104 -9.77 8.83 4.92
CA GLY A 104 -10.79 9.54 5.71
C GLY A 104 -11.84 8.62 6.36
N LEU A 105 -11.58 7.32 6.41
CA LEU A 105 -12.42 6.35 7.11
C LEU A 105 -11.99 6.30 8.58
N HIS A 106 -12.57 7.18 9.38
CA HIS A 106 -12.49 7.06 10.83
C HIS A 106 -13.48 5.99 11.27
N LYS A 107 -12.98 4.83 11.69
CA LYS A 107 -13.71 3.99 12.63
C LYS A 107 -13.29 4.40 14.02
N ASP A 108 -14.25 4.85 14.82
CA ASP A 108 -14.16 4.67 16.27
C ASP A 108 -14.05 3.15 16.49
N LEU A 109 -12.82 2.65 16.69
CA LEU A 109 -12.53 1.27 17.07
C LEU A 109 -12.45 1.17 18.59
#